data_AF-A0A660DZA2-F1
#
_entry.id   AF-A0A660DZA2-F1
#
_cell.length_a   1.000
_cell.length_b   1.000
_cell.length_c   1.000
_cell.angle_alpha   90.00
_cell.angle_beta   90.00
_cell.angle_gamma   90.00
#
_symmetry.space_group_name_H-M   'P 1'
#
loop_
_entity.id
_entity.type
_entity.pdbx_description
1 polymer ?
#
loop_
_entity_poly.entity_id
_entity_poly.type
_entity_poly.pdbx_seq_one_letter_code
_entity_poly.pdbx_strand_id
1 'polypeptide(L)'
;MDLPKAVTVADVATNLEHQLTFMDITLNEQTYPKPKPKQHGFLAKALNHDPFAVGKLTITPGRLTLADEHGAEFCSFGPTMINGLTIGIYHSVTNDYGPIVKFKDRLTVNLEIDTSAATYHLLNDDLTVIPALLVWAQDYQLTVKDPMKLRDLLVDTVWDDVTANQVKAWAAGTPYAKEFQISGAKPRG
;
A
#
# COMPACT_ATOMS: atom_id res chain seq x y z
N MET A 1 4.80 16.90 -15.56
CA MET A 1 3.96 15.68 -15.51
C MET A 1 4.85 14.64 -14.86
N ASP A 2 4.71 14.44 -13.55
CA ASP A 2 5.66 13.59 -12.83
C ASP A 2 5.48 12.13 -13.23
N LEU A 3 6.62 11.49 -13.52
CA LEU A 3 6.72 10.06 -13.73
C LEU A 3 6.22 9.35 -12.46
N PRO A 4 5.59 8.16 -12.58
CA PRO A 4 5.23 7.39 -11.40
C PRO A 4 6.48 7.13 -10.55
N LYS A 5 6.37 7.37 -9.24
CA LYS A 5 7.46 7.11 -8.29
C LYS A 5 7.89 5.64 -8.41
N ALA A 6 9.19 5.39 -8.37
CA ALA A 6 9.73 4.03 -8.35
C ALA A 6 9.24 3.28 -7.09
N VAL A 7 9.23 1.95 -7.18
CA VAL A 7 8.87 1.08 -6.04
C VAL A 7 10.14 0.60 -5.34
N THR A 8 10.16 0.63 -4.01
CA THR A 8 11.28 0.22 -3.18
C THR A 8 11.55 -1.28 -3.31
N VAL A 9 12.79 -1.64 -3.65
CA VAL A 9 13.25 -3.03 -3.81
C VAL A 9 14.21 -3.48 -2.70
N ALA A 10 14.74 -2.54 -1.93
CA ALA A 10 15.63 -2.76 -0.78
C ALA A 10 15.76 -1.46 0.02
N ASP A 11 16.17 -1.55 1.29
CA ASP A 11 16.47 -0.43 2.18
C ASP A 11 15.26 0.49 2.34
N VAL A 12 14.22 -0.03 3.00
CA VAL A 12 12.96 0.69 3.23
C VAL A 12 13.21 2.01 3.97
N ALA A 13 14.07 2.00 5.00
CA ALA A 13 14.33 3.16 5.84
C ALA A 13 14.83 4.37 5.04
N THR A 14 15.69 4.14 4.05
CA THR A 14 16.28 5.22 3.25
C THR A 14 15.38 5.67 2.09
N ASN A 15 14.46 4.82 1.63
CA ASN A 15 13.70 5.05 0.39
C ASN A 15 12.24 5.48 0.59
N LEU A 16 11.65 5.25 1.77
CA LEU A 16 10.21 5.46 2.01
C LEU A 16 9.70 6.89 1.72
N GLU A 17 10.57 7.90 1.85
CA GLU A 17 10.23 9.31 1.56
C GLU A 17 10.25 9.64 0.06
N HIS A 18 10.89 8.81 -0.75
CA HIS A 18 11.15 9.09 -2.17
C HIS A 18 10.49 8.09 -3.12
N GLN A 19 10.21 6.89 -2.63
CA GLN A 19 9.71 5.75 -3.40
C GLN A 19 8.45 5.17 -2.78
N LEU A 20 7.61 4.59 -3.63
CA LEU A 20 6.46 3.81 -3.18
C LEU A 20 6.96 2.54 -2.50
N THR A 21 6.58 2.31 -1.25
CA THR A 21 7.12 1.19 -0.48
C THR A 21 6.01 0.30 0.02
N PHE A 22 6.10 -1.00 -0.24
CA PHE A 22 5.16 -1.96 0.34
C PHE A 22 5.36 -2.06 1.84
N MET A 23 4.26 -2.00 2.59
CA MET A 23 4.26 -2.03 4.04
C MET A 23 3.17 -2.96 4.53
N ASP A 24 3.51 -3.85 5.45
CA ASP A 24 2.52 -4.47 6.31
C ASP A 24 1.96 -3.40 7.26
N ILE A 25 0.63 -3.26 7.33
CA ILE A 25 -0.02 -2.29 8.20
C ILE A 25 -0.63 -3.05 9.37
N THR A 26 -0.17 -2.79 10.59
CA THR A 26 -0.83 -3.25 11.81
C THR A 26 -1.66 -2.10 12.39
N LEU A 27 -2.97 -2.28 12.45
CA LEU A 27 -3.93 -1.32 13.00
C LEU A 27 -5.03 -2.09 13.74
N ASN A 28 -5.40 -1.64 14.94
CA ASN A 28 -6.41 -2.30 15.79
C ASN A 28 -6.12 -3.79 16.04
N GLU A 29 -4.85 -4.12 16.34
CA GLU A 29 -4.35 -5.50 16.55
C GLU A 29 -4.46 -6.42 15.33
N GLN A 30 -4.93 -5.92 14.19
CA GLN A 30 -4.99 -6.64 12.93
C GLN A 30 -3.86 -6.21 12.00
N THR A 31 -3.22 -7.17 11.34
CA THR A 31 -2.19 -6.93 10.32
C THR A 31 -2.76 -7.17 8.93
N TYR A 32 -2.43 -6.25 8.02
CA TYR A 32 -2.81 -6.22 6.62
C TYR A 32 -1.55 -6.20 5.74
N PRO A 33 -1.44 -7.04 4.69
CA PRO A 33 -2.35 -8.13 4.37
C PRO A 33 -2.42 -9.17 5.49
N LYS A 34 -3.58 -9.85 5.60
CA LYS A 34 -3.70 -11.01 6.49
C LYS A 34 -2.60 -12.03 6.17
N PRO A 35 -1.89 -12.60 7.17
CA PRO A 35 -0.84 -13.58 6.91
C PRO A 35 -1.40 -14.73 6.07
N LYS A 36 -0.86 -14.92 4.86
CA LYS A 36 -1.25 -16.06 4.02
C LYS A 36 -0.81 -17.35 4.74
N PRO A 37 -1.65 -18.40 4.79
CA PRO A 37 -1.25 -19.68 5.35
C PRO A 37 0.02 -20.17 4.65
N LYS A 38 1.02 -20.61 5.43
CA LYS A 38 2.31 -21.07 4.90
C LYS A 38 2.08 -22.22 3.92
N GLN A 39 2.23 -21.94 2.62
CA GLN A 39 2.23 -22.99 1.61
C GLN A 39 3.57 -23.74 1.72
N HIS A 40 3.54 -24.90 2.37
CA HIS A 40 4.70 -25.79 2.49
C HIS A 40 5.00 -26.44 1.14
N GLY A 41 5.99 -25.93 0.41
CA GLY A 41 6.53 -26.57 -0.79
C GLY A 41 7.77 -25.84 -1.33
N PHE A 42 8.79 -26.60 -1.75
CA PHE A 42 10.02 -26.05 -2.34
C PHE A 42 9.78 -25.24 -3.64
N LEU A 43 8.67 -25.49 -4.35
CA LEU A 43 8.24 -24.73 -5.53
C LEU A 43 7.54 -23.40 -5.21
N ALA A 44 7.09 -23.19 -3.98
CA ALA A 44 6.40 -21.95 -3.58
C ALA A 44 7.36 -20.74 -3.47
N LYS A 45 8.66 -20.98 -3.27
CA LYS A 45 9.69 -19.92 -3.17
C LYS A 45 10.00 -19.21 -4.48
N ALA A 46 9.74 -19.85 -5.62
CA ALA A 46 10.00 -19.27 -6.95
C ALA A 46 8.78 -18.51 -7.51
N LEU A 47 7.57 -18.82 -7.03
CA LEU A 47 6.31 -18.24 -7.52
C LEU A 47 5.80 -17.06 -6.67
N ASN A 48 6.30 -16.89 -5.44
CA ASN A 48 5.85 -15.84 -4.50
C ASN A 48 6.91 -14.75 -4.23
N HIS A 49 8.00 -14.69 -5.00
CA HIS A 49 8.96 -13.59 -4.86
C HIS A 49 8.37 -12.32 -5.48
N ASP A 50 7.62 -11.58 -4.68
CA ASP A 50 7.46 -10.16 -4.95
C ASP A 50 8.85 -9.54 -4.78
N PRO A 51 9.44 -8.89 -5.80
CA PRO A 51 10.81 -8.41 -5.75
C PRO A 51 10.98 -7.15 -4.87
N PHE A 52 9.94 -6.76 -4.14
CA PHE A 52 9.89 -5.54 -3.36
C PHE A 52 10.22 -5.83 -1.90
N ALA A 53 10.94 -4.88 -1.28
CA ALA A 53 11.12 -4.89 0.16
C ALA A 53 9.80 -4.50 0.83
N VAL A 54 9.44 -5.20 1.90
CA VAL A 54 8.20 -4.96 2.65
C VAL A 54 8.57 -4.54 4.06
N GLY A 55 8.32 -3.27 4.39
CA GLY A 55 8.46 -2.78 5.76
C GLY A 55 7.19 -2.98 6.58
N LYS A 56 7.11 -2.32 7.73
CA LYS A 56 5.93 -2.37 8.60
C LYS A 56 5.53 -0.99 9.12
N LEU A 57 4.26 -0.65 8.97
CA LEU A 57 3.61 0.46 9.67
C LEU A 57 2.78 -0.10 10.82
N THR A 58 3.08 0.31 12.06
CA THR A 58 2.23 -0.01 13.22
C THR A 58 1.54 1.26 13.69
N ILE A 59 0.20 1.22 13.75
CA ILE A 59 -0.65 2.31 14.21
C ILE A 59 -1.26 1.90 15.55
N THR A 60 -1.00 2.72 16.57
CA THR A 60 -1.55 2.58 17.92
C THR A 60 -2.20 3.89 18.33
N PRO A 61 -2.99 3.91 19.43
CA PRO A 61 -3.75 5.11 19.78
C PRO A 61 -2.98 6.41 20.06
N GLY A 62 -1.66 6.36 20.19
CA GLY A 62 -0.84 7.56 20.40
C GLY A 62 0.39 7.65 19.51
N ARG A 63 0.60 6.68 18.61
CA ARG A 63 1.87 6.56 17.89
C ARG A 63 1.73 5.76 16.61
N LEU A 64 2.40 6.25 15.58
CA LEU A 64 2.73 5.51 14.37
C LEU A 64 4.21 5.16 14.41
N THR A 65 4.54 3.92 14.06
CA THR A 65 5.91 3.41 14.01
C THR A 65 6.15 2.79 12.65
N LEU A 66 7.23 3.19 12.00
CA LEU A 66 7.74 2.64 10.74
C LEU A 66 8.97 1.78 11.03
N ALA A 67 8.92 0.54 10.55
CA ALA A 67 10.02 -0.39 10.60
C ALA A 67 10.39 -0.89 9.20
N ASP A 68 11.67 -1.21 9.01
CA ASP A 68 12.22 -1.65 7.73
C ASP A 68 11.88 -3.13 7.43
N GLU A 69 12.40 -3.66 6.34
CA GLU A 69 12.20 -5.06 5.92
C GLU A 69 12.81 -6.10 6.88
N HIS A 70 13.61 -5.66 7.85
CA HIS A 70 14.19 -6.49 8.91
C HIS A 70 13.43 -6.34 10.24
N GLY A 71 12.40 -5.49 10.27
CA GLY A 71 11.62 -5.19 11.47
C GLY A 71 12.32 -4.22 12.43
N ALA A 72 13.39 -3.55 12.00
CA ALA A 72 14.04 -2.52 12.79
C ALA A 72 13.26 -1.20 12.67
N GLU A 73 12.85 -0.63 13.81
CA GLU A 73 12.17 0.67 13.84
C GLU A 73 13.17 1.77 13.45
N PHE A 74 12.80 2.58 12.46
CA PHE A 74 13.63 3.71 12.00
C PHE A 74 12.93 5.07 12.14
N CYS A 75 11.61 5.09 12.28
CA CYS A 75 10.86 6.32 12.49
C CYS A 75 9.62 6.07 13.36
N SER A 76 9.31 7.01 14.26
CA SER A 76 8.05 7.00 15.01
C SER A 76 7.58 8.42 15.28
N PHE A 77 6.28 8.63 15.22
CA PHE A 77 5.68 9.95 15.44
C PHE A 77 4.25 9.83 15.99
N GLY A 78 3.84 10.87 16.71
CA GLY A 78 2.48 10.99 17.22
C GLY A 78 1.50 11.52 16.17
N PRO A 79 0.18 11.34 16.37
CA PRO A 79 -0.85 11.86 15.47
C PRO A 79 -0.76 13.38 15.23
N THR A 80 -0.31 14.15 16.21
CA THR A 80 -0.17 15.62 16.11
C THR A 80 0.90 16.08 15.13
N MET A 81 1.78 15.17 14.68
CA MET A 81 2.79 15.46 13.67
C MET A 81 2.29 15.23 12.24
N ILE A 82 1.09 14.68 12.08
CA ILE A 82 0.48 14.41 10.78
C ILE A 82 -0.27 15.66 10.32
N ASN A 83 0.17 16.23 9.21
CA ASN A 83 -0.49 17.37 8.56
C ASN A 83 -1.69 16.92 7.73
N GLY A 84 -1.62 15.71 7.18
CA GLY A 84 -2.72 15.12 6.43
C GLY A 84 -2.38 13.76 5.86
N LEU A 85 -3.41 13.11 5.35
CA LEU A 85 -3.33 11.81 4.69
C LEU A 85 -3.87 11.93 3.27
N THR A 86 -3.30 11.18 2.34
CA THR A 86 -3.93 10.88 1.04
C THR A 86 -4.15 9.39 0.96
N ILE A 87 -5.38 8.97 0.63
CA ILE A 87 -5.71 7.55 0.45
C ILE A 87 -6.27 7.35 -0.96
N GLY A 88 -5.80 6.31 -1.63
CA GLY A 88 -6.34 5.89 -2.92
C GLY A 88 -5.95 4.45 -3.25
N ILE A 89 -6.27 4.02 -4.47
CA ILE A 89 -5.98 2.66 -4.92
C ILE A 89 -5.26 2.76 -6.26
N TYR A 90 -4.05 2.23 -6.32
CA TYR A 90 -3.36 2.01 -7.58
C TYR A 90 -3.85 0.72 -8.23
N HIS A 91 -4.09 0.79 -9.54
CA HIS A 91 -4.27 -0.37 -10.39
C HIS A 91 -2.97 -0.59 -11.15
N SER A 92 -2.40 -1.77 -10.96
CA SER A 92 -1.19 -2.22 -11.64
C SER A 92 -1.36 -3.59 -12.25
N VAL A 93 -0.42 -3.96 -13.11
CA VAL A 93 -0.42 -5.25 -13.79
C VAL A 93 0.89 -5.96 -13.48
N THR A 94 0.80 -7.16 -12.93
CA THR A 94 1.96 -8.02 -12.64
C THR A 94 2.05 -9.20 -13.61
N ASN A 95 3.27 -9.65 -13.88
CA ASN A 95 3.52 -10.86 -14.67
C ASN A 95 3.21 -12.10 -13.83
N ASP A 96 2.30 -12.96 -14.30
CA ASP A 96 2.08 -14.30 -13.73
C ASP A 96 2.97 -15.32 -14.47
N TYR A 97 3.70 -16.15 -13.72
CA TYR A 97 4.61 -17.15 -14.28
C TYR A 97 3.85 -18.44 -14.64
N GLY A 98 3.60 -18.64 -15.94
CA GLY A 98 3.01 -19.86 -16.51
C GLY A 98 3.37 -20.04 -18.00
N PRO A 99 3.01 -21.18 -18.64
CA PRO A 99 3.32 -21.46 -20.06
C PRO A 99 2.68 -20.47 -21.05
N ILE A 100 1.76 -19.63 -20.57
CA ILE A 100 1.19 -18.46 -21.24
C ILE A 100 1.41 -17.31 -20.25
N VAL A 101 2.15 -16.26 -20.65
CA VAL A 101 2.31 -15.05 -19.83
C VAL A 101 0.93 -14.43 -19.65
N LYS A 102 0.40 -14.50 -18.43
CA LYS A 102 -0.87 -13.85 -18.08
C LYS A 102 -0.53 -12.63 -17.25
N PHE A 103 -0.99 -11.48 -17.72
CA PHE A 103 -1.01 -10.26 -16.94
C PHE A 103 -2.14 -10.37 -15.92
N LYS A 104 -1.82 -10.23 -14.63
CA LYS A 104 -2.81 -10.22 -13.56
C LYS A 104 -2.90 -8.82 -12.97
N ASP A 105 -4.13 -8.33 -12.83
CA ASP A 105 -4.41 -7.09 -12.11
C ASP A 105 -3.97 -7.22 -10.65
N ARG A 106 -3.24 -6.21 -10.18
CA ARG A 106 -2.86 -6.01 -8.79
C ARG A 106 -3.38 -4.65 -8.36
N LEU A 107 -4.30 -4.69 -7.39
CA LEU A 107 -4.86 -3.51 -6.75
C LEU A 107 -4.12 -3.29 -5.44
N THR A 108 -3.65 -2.08 -5.21
CA THR A 108 -2.81 -1.76 -4.07
C THR A 108 -3.28 -0.46 -3.45
N VAL A 109 -3.52 -0.46 -2.14
CA VAL A 109 -3.82 0.74 -1.38
C VAL A 109 -2.59 1.64 -1.40
N ASN A 110 -2.76 2.89 -1.80
CA ASN A 110 -1.79 3.94 -1.58
C ASN A 110 -2.18 4.74 -0.34
N LEU A 111 -1.27 4.85 0.61
CA LEU A 111 -1.38 5.71 1.77
C LEU A 111 -0.19 6.66 1.77
N GLU A 112 -0.46 7.95 1.59
CA GLU A 112 0.52 9.00 1.81
C GLU A 112 0.30 9.61 3.18
N ILE A 113 1.35 9.68 3.99
CA ILE A 113 1.32 10.31 5.30
C ILE A 113 2.20 11.55 5.22
N ASP A 114 1.56 12.72 5.20
CA ASP A 114 2.26 13.99 5.22
C ASP A 114 2.49 14.44 6.67
N THR A 115 3.75 14.68 7.02
CA THR A 115 4.15 15.08 8.38
C THR A 115 4.92 16.39 8.35
N SER A 116 5.22 16.95 9.53
CA SER A 116 6.10 18.13 9.63
C SER A 116 7.53 17.88 9.13
N ALA A 117 7.97 16.62 9.03
CA ALA A 117 9.34 16.27 8.65
C ALA A 117 9.44 15.85 7.17
N ALA A 118 8.54 14.97 6.73
CA ALA A 118 8.54 14.38 5.40
C ALA A 118 7.15 13.87 5.00
N THR A 119 7.02 13.48 3.72
CA THR A 119 5.89 12.71 3.22
C THR A 119 6.32 11.27 2.99
N TYR A 120 5.62 10.32 3.60
CA TYR A 120 5.89 8.89 3.45
C TYR A 120 4.91 8.26 2.45
N HIS A 121 5.40 7.43 1.53
CA HIS A 121 4.58 6.82 0.47
C HIS A 121 4.47 5.30 0.65
N LEU A 122 3.34 4.86 1.17
CA LEU A 122 3.11 3.47 1.56
C LEU A 122 2.15 2.77 0.60
N LEU A 123 2.46 1.51 0.30
CA LEU A 123 1.65 0.60 -0.48
C LEU A 123 1.21 -0.58 0.38
N ASN A 124 -0.04 -1.03 0.24
CA ASN A 124 -0.53 -2.26 0.88
C ASN A 124 -1.39 -3.07 -0.09
N ASP A 125 -1.19 -4.38 -0.14
CA ASP A 125 -1.89 -5.27 -1.10
C ASP A 125 -3.29 -5.71 -0.65
N ASP A 126 -3.76 -5.25 0.51
CA ASP A 126 -5.04 -5.64 1.07
C ASP A 126 -5.98 -4.43 1.14
N LEU A 127 -6.94 -4.38 0.22
CA LEU A 127 -7.93 -3.29 0.17
C LEU A 127 -8.83 -3.26 1.41
N THR A 128 -8.92 -4.34 2.19
CA THR A 128 -9.71 -4.36 3.43
C THR A 128 -9.13 -3.50 4.55
N VAL A 129 -7.90 -2.99 4.38
CA VAL A 129 -7.31 -2.00 5.30
C VAL A 129 -7.98 -0.62 5.17
N ILE A 130 -8.62 -0.30 4.04
CA ILE A 130 -9.19 1.03 3.76
C ILE A 130 -10.23 1.45 4.80
N PRO A 131 -11.25 0.63 5.15
CA PRO A 131 -12.18 0.97 6.23
C PRO A 131 -11.49 1.28 7.54
N ALA A 132 -10.50 0.46 7.93
CA ALA A 132 -9.78 0.65 9.18
C ALA A 132 -8.98 1.96 9.17
N LEU A 133 -8.29 2.29 8.08
CA LEU A 133 -7.56 3.55 7.92
C LEU A 133 -8.47 4.77 7.96
N LEU A 134 -9.64 4.70 7.33
CA LEU A 134 -10.60 5.82 7.32
C LEU A 134 -11.23 6.05 8.70
N VAL A 135 -11.57 4.98 9.42
CA VAL A 135 -12.03 5.07 10.82
C VAL A 135 -10.93 5.65 11.71
N TRP A 136 -9.71 5.12 11.61
CA TRP A 136 -8.56 5.65 12.34
C TRP A 136 -8.35 7.15 12.05
N ALA A 137 -8.34 7.55 10.79
CA ALA A 137 -8.18 8.95 10.43
C ALA A 137 -9.30 9.84 11.01
N GLN A 138 -10.53 9.33 11.08
CA GLN A 138 -11.65 10.03 11.70
C GLN A 138 -11.49 10.15 13.22
N ASP A 139 -11.13 9.08 13.91
CA ASP A 139 -10.95 9.05 15.37
C ASP A 139 -9.87 10.05 15.84
N TYR A 140 -8.81 10.21 15.04
CA TYR A 140 -7.74 11.17 15.29
C TYR A 140 -7.95 12.54 14.64
N GLN A 141 -9.12 12.77 14.04
CA GLN A 141 -9.47 14.03 13.37
C GLN A 141 -8.43 14.47 12.33
N LEU A 142 -7.82 13.51 11.64
CA LEU A 142 -6.82 13.77 10.62
C LEU A 142 -7.49 14.31 9.34
N THR A 143 -6.83 15.27 8.70
CA THR A 143 -7.29 15.75 7.38
C THR A 143 -7.00 14.69 6.33
N VAL A 144 -8.04 14.14 5.70
CA VAL A 144 -7.91 13.12 4.65
C VAL A 144 -8.26 13.72 3.29
N LYS A 145 -7.33 13.61 2.35
CA LYS A 145 -7.57 13.78 0.91
C LYS A 145 -8.00 12.43 0.34
N ASP A 146 -9.26 12.36 -0.05
CA ASP A 146 -9.89 11.18 -0.63
C ASP A 146 -10.34 11.47 -2.07
N PRO A 147 -9.41 11.52 -3.03
CA PRO A 147 -9.73 11.90 -4.41
C PRO A 147 -10.65 10.90 -5.12
N MET A 148 -10.64 9.63 -4.69
CA MET A 148 -11.49 8.57 -5.24
C MET A 148 -12.83 8.43 -4.52
N LYS A 149 -13.10 9.27 -3.51
CA LYS A 149 -14.31 9.24 -2.67
C LYS A 149 -14.57 7.87 -2.02
N LEU A 150 -13.50 7.20 -1.60
CA LEU A 150 -13.55 5.89 -0.93
C LEU A 150 -14.40 5.91 0.34
N ARG A 151 -14.48 7.04 1.05
CA ARG A 151 -15.34 7.20 2.23
C ARG A 151 -16.82 6.99 1.92
N ASP A 152 -17.28 7.47 0.76
CA ASP A 152 -18.68 7.32 0.34
C ASP A 152 -19.00 5.85 -0.01
N LEU A 153 -17.98 5.05 -0.27
CA LEU A 153 -18.10 3.64 -0.69
C LEU A 153 -18.08 2.65 0.49
N LEU A 154 -17.81 3.10 1.71
CA LEU A 154 -17.56 2.23 2.87
C LEU A 154 -18.72 1.28 3.19
N VAL A 155 -19.96 1.72 3.00
CA VAL A 155 -21.16 0.97 3.40
C VAL A 155 -21.55 -0.09 2.35
N ASP A 156 -21.39 0.25 1.07
CA ASP A 156 -21.92 -0.56 -0.04
C ASP A 156 -20.85 -1.46 -0.70
N THR A 157 -19.59 -1.36 -0.27
CA THR A 157 -18.47 -2.08 -0.87
C THR A 157 -18.04 -3.27 -0.02
N VAL A 158 -18.05 -4.46 -0.62
CA VAL A 158 -17.36 -5.65 -0.09
C VAL A 158 -15.90 -5.55 -0.51
N TRP A 159 -15.04 -5.07 0.39
CA TRP A 159 -13.63 -4.73 0.09
C TRP A 159 -12.76 -5.93 -0.34
N ASP A 160 -13.12 -7.15 0.08
CA ASP A 160 -12.46 -8.39 -0.35
C ASP A 160 -12.72 -8.75 -1.82
N ASP A 161 -13.81 -8.24 -2.42
CA ASP A 161 -14.29 -8.61 -3.75
C ASP A 161 -14.19 -7.46 -4.77
N VAL A 162 -13.40 -6.43 -4.46
CA VAL A 162 -13.22 -5.26 -5.33
C VAL A 162 -12.50 -5.65 -6.62
N THR A 163 -13.09 -5.25 -7.75
CA THR A 163 -12.58 -5.52 -9.10
C THR A 163 -11.81 -4.35 -9.68
N ALA A 164 -10.92 -4.61 -10.65
CA ALA A 164 -10.20 -3.57 -11.38
C ALA A 164 -11.14 -2.58 -12.09
N ASN A 165 -12.27 -3.05 -12.61
CA ASN A 165 -13.27 -2.18 -13.24
C ASN A 165 -13.91 -1.19 -12.25
N GLN A 166 -14.20 -1.64 -11.02
CA GLN A 166 -14.69 -0.74 -9.97
C GLN A 166 -13.64 0.32 -9.62
N VAL A 167 -12.38 -0.10 -9.39
CA VAL A 167 -11.27 0.83 -9.11
C VAL A 167 -11.09 1.84 -10.24
N LYS A 168 -11.14 1.40 -11.50
CA LYS A 168 -11.04 2.28 -12.68
C LYS A 168 -12.16 3.32 -12.72
N ALA A 169 -13.38 2.94 -12.34
CA ALA A 169 -14.50 3.87 -12.26
C ALA A 169 -14.28 4.91 -11.14
N TRP A 170 -13.83 4.48 -9.96
CA TRP A 170 -13.55 5.37 -8.82
C TRP A 170 -12.35 6.29 -9.07
N ALA A 171 -11.36 5.81 -9.81
CA ALA A 171 -10.15 6.53 -10.12
C ALA A 171 -10.35 7.58 -11.22
N ALA A 172 -11.45 7.54 -11.97
CA ALA A 172 -11.70 8.42 -13.11
C ALA A 172 -11.61 9.91 -12.71
N GLY A 173 -10.77 10.67 -13.42
CA GLY A 173 -10.54 12.10 -13.14
C GLY A 173 -9.59 12.37 -11.96
N THR A 174 -8.99 11.35 -11.37
CA THR A 174 -8.03 11.47 -10.26
C THR A 174 -6.60 11.11 -10.72
N PRO A 175 -5.56 11.40 -9.91
CA PRO A 175 -4.20 10.92 -10.18
C PRO A 175 -4.08 9.39 -10.27
N TYR A 176 -5.02 8.64 -9.70
CA TYR A 176 -5.05 7.16 -9.70
C TYR A 176 -5.60 6.57 -11.01
N ALA A 177 -6.12 7.39 -11.94
CA ALA A 177 -6.68 6.92 -13.21
C ALA A 177 -5.64 6.27 -14.14
N LYS A 178 -4.35 6.58 -13.93
CA LYS A 178 -3.27 6.01 -14.73
C LYS A 178 -2.98 4.59 -14.22
N GLU A 179 -2.99 3.62 -15.13
CA GLU A 179 -2.49 2.28 -14.81
C GLU A 179 -0.99 2.36 -14.52
N PHE A 180 -0.58 1.86 -13.36
CA PHE A 180 0.82 1.81 -12.96
C PHE A 180 1.41 0.49 -13.40
N GLN A 181 2.39 0.50 -14.28
CA GLN A 181 3.19 -0.70 -14.46
C GLN A 181 4.18 -0.78 -13.29
N ILE A 182 3.81 -1.52 -12.24
CA ILE A 182 4.74 -1.92 -11.18
C ILE A 182 5.67 -2.96 -11.80
N SER A 183 6.67 -2.48 -12.52
CA SER A 183 7.72 -3.32 -13.09
C SER A 183 8.53 -3.86 -11.91
N GLY A 184 8.31 -5.13 -11.58
CA GLY A 184 9.25 -5.90 -10.77
C GLY A 184 10.65 -5.80 -11.35
N ALA A 185 11.66 -5.94 -10.49
CA ALA A 185 13.07 -5.79 -10.82
C ALA A 185 13.39 -6.29 -12.25
N LYS A 186 13.91 -5.38 -13.08
CA LYS A 186 14.37 -5.69 -14.44
C LYS A 186 15.32 -6.89 -14.32
N PRO A 187 15.10 -8.01 -15.02
CA PRO A 187 16.06 -9.10 -14.98
C PRO A 187 17.39 -8.52 -15.44
N ARG A 188 18.42 -8.66 -14.60
CA ARG A 188 19.79 -8.34 -14.99
C ARG A 188 20.13 -9.25 -16.17
N GLY A 189 20.20 -8.66 -17.36
CA GLY A 189 20.91 -9.25 -18.49
C GLY A 189 22.42 -9.17 -18.27
#